data_AF-T1H280-F1
#
_entry.id   AF-T1H280-F1
#
_cell.length_a   1.000
_cell.length_b   1.000
_cell.length_c   1.000
_cell.angle_alpha   90.00
_cell.angle_beta   90.00
_cell.angle_gamma   90.00
#
_symmetry.space_group_name_H-M   'P 1'
#
loop_
_entity.id
_entity.type
_entity.pdbx_description
1 polymer ?
#
loop_
_entity_poly.entity_id
_entity_poly.type
_entity_poly.pdbx_seq_one_letter_code
_entity_poly.pdbx_strand_id
1 'polypeptide(L)'
;QYKPWRLFILVCGLPGFFSALCLFKFPESPKFTLSVGREAYTLKSLRTIYTWNTGKDPAEFEIKSLIQDEGEQRESCSYSKLQIFRSMWNQTAPFFRYICCHKESSFGSHIF
;
A
#
# COMPACT_ATOMS: atom_id res chain seq x y z
N GLN A 1 -24.74 25.45 22.04
CA GLN A 1 -25.28 24.07 21.90
C GLN A 1 -24.17 23.14 21.39
N TYR A 2 -23.63 22.24 22.22
CA TYR A 2 -22.69 21.21 21.75
C TYR A 2 -23.48 20.06 21.13
N LYS A 3 -23.16 19.65 19.89
CA LYS A 3 -23.89 18.57 19.19
C LYS A 3 -23.07 17.26 19.26
N PRO A 4 -23.50 16.25 20.04
CA PRO A 4 -22.72 15.05 20.34
C PRO A 4 -22.37 14.19 19.11
N TRP A 5 -23.18 14.22 18.05
CA TRP A 5 -22.92 13.48 16.81
C TRP A 5 -21.61 13.89 16.10
N ARG A 6 -21.16 15.14 16.26
CA ARG A 6 -19.87 15.60 15.70
C ARG A 6 -18.69 14.94 16.39
N LEU A 7 -18.80 14.69 17.70
CA LEU A 7 -17.76 14.03 18.48
C LEU A 7 -17.66 12.55 18.09
N PHE A 8 -18.80 11.90 17.84
CA PHE A 8 -18.85 10.52 17.36
C PHE A 8 -18.11 10.35 16.02
N ILE A 9 -18.35 11.23 15.04
CA ILE A 9 -17.63 11.20 13.75
C ILE A 9 -16.12 11.37 13.94
N LEU A 10 -15.69 12.29 14.82
CA LEU A 10 -14.27 12.47 15.12
C LEU A 10 -13.67 11.21 15.73
N VAL A 11 -14.31 10.62 16.74
CA VAL A 11 -13.83 9.41 17.41
C VAL A 11 -13.77 8.21 16.45
N CYS A 12 -14.73 8.06 15.55
CA CYS A 12 -14.69 7.03 14.52
C CYS A 12 -13.62 7.29 13.44
N GLY A 13 -13.29 8.55 13.16
CA GLY A 13 -12.23 8.93 12.22
C GLY A 13 -10.82 8.81 12.79
N LEU A 14 -10.66 8.91 14.12
CA LEU A 14 -9.37 8.78 14.80
C LEU A 14 -8.63 7.49 14.46
N PRO A 15 -9.19 6.27 14.59
CA PRO A 15 -8.47 5.05 14.27
C PRO A 15 -7.99 5.04 12.81
N GLY A 16 -8.80 5.51 11.86
CA GLY A 16 -8.38 5.63 10.45
C GLY A 16 -7.26 6.65 10.24
N PHE A 17 -7.32 7.79 10.93
CA PHE A 17 -6.28 8.82 10.91
C PHE A 17 -4.97 8.31 11.52
N PHE A 18 -5.04 7.61 12.66
CA PHE A 18 -3.88 6.98 13.28
C PHE A 18 -3.28 5.90 12.37
N SER A 19 -4.10 5.08 11.73
CA SER A 19 -3.62 4.10 10.74
C SER A 19 -2.90 4.76 9.57
N ALA A 20 -3.44 5.86 9.03
CA ALA A 20 -2.79 6.62 7.97
C ALA A 20 -1.45 7.21 8.44
N LEU A 21 -1.40 7.81 9.63
CA LEU A 21 -0.16 8.32 10.23
C LEU A 21 0.88 7.22 10.43
N CYS A 22 0.48 6.05 10.92
CA CYS A 22 1.35 4.89 11.06
C CYS A 22 1.90 4.47 9.70
N LEU A 23 1.04 4.35 8.67
CA LEU A 23 1.46 4.00 7.31
C LEU A 23 2.47 5.00 6.71
N PHE A 24 2.36 6.28 7.02
CA PHE A 24 3.38 7.28 6.62
C PHE A 24 4.73 7.09 7.32
N LYS A 25 4.75 6.48 8.51
CA LYS A 25 5.96 6.22 9.29
C LYS A 25 6.58 4.87 8.96
N PHE A 26 5.81 3.92 8.47
CA PHE A 26 6.35 2.65 8.00
C PHE A 26 7.20 2.89 6.75
N PRO A 27 8.50 2.52 6.78
CA PRO A 27 9.31 2.58 5.58
C PRO A 27 8.68 1.71 4.49
N GLU A 28 8.77 2.17 3.24
CA GLU A 28 8.41 1.40 2.04
C GLU A 28 8.89 -0.06 2.17
N SER A 29 8.07 -1.01 1.71
CA SER A 29 8.33 -2.45 1.90
C SER A 29 9.77 -2.79 1.49
N PRO A 30 10.58 -3.44 2.35
CA PRO A 30 11.96 -3.79 2.05
C PRO A 30 12.10 -4.58 0.74
N LYS A 31 11.09 -5.40 0.41
CA LYS A 31 11.01 -6.17 -0.83
C LYS A 31 10.91 -5.28 -2.06
N PHE A 32 10.18 -4.16 -1.98
CA PHE A 32 10.05 -3.22 -3.09
C PHE A 32 11.37 -2.49 -3.36
N THR A 33 12.06 -2.02 -2.30
CA THR A 33 13.34 -1.33 -2.50
C THR A 33 14.42 -2.28 -3.03
N LEU A 34 14.40 -3.54 -2.61
CA LEU A 34 15.26 -4.58 -3.17
C LEU A 34 15.00 -4.77 -4.67
N SER A 35 13.74 -4.86 -5.09
CA SER A 35 13.39 -5.02 -6.52
C SER A 35 13.79 -3.85 -7.43
N VAL A 36 13.99 -2.65 -6.86
CA VAL A 36 14.45 -1.45 -7.58
C VAL A 36 15.99 -1.42 -7.74
N GLY A 37 16.71 -2.39 -7.17
CA GLY A 37 18.17 -2.49 -7.28
C GLY A 37 18.95 -1.53 -6.38
N ARG A 38 18.30 -0.91 -5.38
CA ARG A 38 18.95 -0.02 -4.40
C ARG A 38 19.25 -0.76 -3.10
N GLU A 39 20.14 -1.75 -3.17
CA GLU A 39 20.51 -2.60 -2.02
C GLU A 39 20.96 -1.81 -0.79
N ALA A 40 21.78 -0.77 -0.96
CA ALA A 40 22.26 0.06 0.15
C ALA A 40 21.12 0.77 0.91
N TYR A 41 20.07 1.19 0.20
CA TYR A 41 18.89 1.79 0.83
C TYR A 41 18.05 0.72 1.53
N THR A 42 17.89 -0.45 0.91
CA THR A 42 17.18 -1.59 1.52
C THR A 42 17.84 -2.00 2.84
N LEU A 43 19.16 -2.12 2.87
CA LEU A 43 19.91 -2.44 4.08
C LEU A 43 19.72 -1.39 5.18
N LYS A 44 19.68 -0.09 4.82
CA LYS A 44 19.40 1.00 5.77
C LYS A 44 17.98 0.92 6.35
N SER A 45 16.99 0.64 5.50
CA SER A 45 15.60 0.44 5.95
C SER A 45 15.47 -0.79 6.84
N LEU A 46 16.08 -1.93 6.49
CA LEU A 46 16.08 -3.14 7.30
C LEU A 46 16.76 -2.93 8.65
N ARG A 47 17.90 -2.22 8.68
CA ARG A 47 18.56 -1.83 9.93
C ARG A 47 17.64 -0.99 10.81
N THR A 48 16.95 -0.01 10.23
CA THR A 48 16.00 0.83 10.98
C THR A 48 14.87 -0.03 11.57
N ILE A 49 14.28 -0.92 10.78
CA ILE A 49 13.24 -1.85 11.23
C ILE A 49 13.77 -2.80 12.32
N TYR A 50 14.99 -3.31 12.17
CA TYR A 50 15.63 -4.17 13.17
C TYR A 50 15.80 -3.45 14.52
N THR A 51 16.31 -2.22 14.51
CA THR A 51 16.44 -1.42 15.73
C THR A 51 15.09 -1.13 16.38
N TRP A 52 14.05 -0.87 15.58
CA TRP A 52 12.70 -0.64 16.09
C TRP A 52 12.05 -1.90 16.68
N ASN A 53 12.27 -3.06 16.06
CA ASN A 53 11.67 -4.33 16.51
C ASN A 53 12.41 -4.95 17.68
N THR A 54 13.74 -4.84 17.72
CA THR A 54 14.57 -5.54 18.71
C THR A 54 15.11 -4.60 19.79
N GLY A 55 15.13 -3.29 19.55
CA GLY A 55 15.69 -2.29 20.47
C GLY A 55 17.23 -2.33 20.58
N LYS A 56 17.88 -3.15 19.75
CA LYS A 56 19.34 -3.34 19.72
C LYS A 56 20.03 -2.33 18.81
N ASP A 57 21.34 -2.19 18.99
CA ASP A 57 22.13 -1.21 18.24
C ASP A 57 22.13 -1.52 16.73
N PRO A 58 22.00 -0.52 15.86
CA PRO A 58 22.10 -0.68 14.40
C PRO A 58 23.40 -1.33 13.91
N ALA A 59 24.48 -1.32 14.70
CA ALA A 59 25.76 -1.94 14.40
C ALA A 59 25.77 -3.47 14.53
N GLU A 60 24.84 -4.07 15.29
CA GLU A 60 24.68 -5.54 15.40
C GLU A 60 24.00 -6.13 14.16
N PHE A 61 23.55 -5.29 13.22
CA PHE A 61 22.97 -5.73 11.97
C PHE A 61 24.06 -6.22 11.00
N GLU A 62 24.41 -7.51 11.11
CA GLU A 62 25.49 -8.18 10.36
C GLU A 62 25.17 -8.47 8.88
N ILE A 63 23.93 -8.23 8.43
CA ILE A 63 23.51 -8.49 7.06
C ILE A 63 24.12 -7.41 6.14
N LYS A 64 25.15 -7.80 5.37
CA LYS A 64 25.92 -6.90 4.49
C LYS A 64 25.51 -6.97 3.01
N SER A 65 24.84 -8.04 2.59
CA SER A 65 24.39 -8.25 1.22
C SER A 65 23.09 -9.06 1.21
N LEU A 66 22.14 -8.65 0.38
CA LEU A 66 20.90 -9.39 0.13
C LEU A 66 21.05 -10.05 -1.23
N ILE A 67 20.91 -11.37 -1.30
CA ILE A 67 20.90 -12.09 -2.57
C ILE A 67 19.48 -11.96 -3.11
N GLN A 68 19.32 -11.34 -4.28
CA GLN A 68 18.06 -11.34 -5.00
C GLN A 68 17.97 -12.62 -5.81
N ASP A 69 16.97 -13.47 -5.51
CA ASP A 69 16.73 -14.67 -6.29
C ASP A 69 16.52 -14.29 -7.77
N GLU A 70 17.22 -15.00 -8.63
CA GLU A 70 17.34 -14.74 -10.08
C GLU A 70 15.97 -14.79 -10.79
N GLY A 71 15.00 -15.47 -10.18
CA GLY A 71 13.60 -15.54 -10.62
C GLY A 71 12.70 -14.37 -10.16
N GLU A 72 13.19 -13.50 -9.28
CA GLU A 72 12.49 -12.29 -8.80
C GLU A 72 13.07 -11.00 -9.42
N GLN A 73 13.81 -11.08 -10.52
CA GLN A 73 13.93 -9.95 -11.46
C GLN A 73 12.58 -9.72 -12.15
N ARG A 74 11.54 -9.32 -11.40
CA ARG A 74 10.49 -8.51 -12.02
C ARG A 74 11.19 -7.22 -12.39
N GLU A 75 11.32 -7.02 -13.70
CA GLU A 75 11.76 -5.80 -14.34
C GLU A 75 11.58 -4.62 -13.38
N SER A 76 12.66 -3.93 -13.03
CA SER A 76 12.58 -2.59 -12.46
C SER A 76 11.84 -1.75 -13.49
N CYS A 77 10.52 -1.79 -13.35
CA CYS A 77 9.58 -1.31 -14.31
C CYS A 77 9.75 0.20 -14.28
N SER A 78 10.40 0.77 -15.29
CA SER A 78 10.24 2.17 -15.71
C SER A 78 8.81 2.40 -16.23
N TYR A 79 7.82 1.86 -15.53
CA TYR A 79 6.42 1.97 -15.83
C TYR A 79 6.00 3.22 -15.07
N SER A 80 5.82 4.30 -15.84
CA SER A 80 5.29 5.56 -15.33
C SER A 80 4.12 5.26 -14.38
N LYS A 81 4.01 5.98 -13.25
CA LYS A 81 2.94 5.76 -12.25
C LYS A 81 1.56 5.59 -12.90
N LEU A 82 1.33 6.29 -14.01
CA LEU A 82 0.19 6.17 -14.92
C LEU A 82 -0.10 4.75 -15.44
N GLN A 83 0.92 3.97 -15.80
CA GLN A 83 0.77 2.59 -16.26
C GLN A 83 0.38 1.65 -15.12
N ILE A 84 0.91 1.86 -13.92
CA ILE A 84 0.50 1.11 -12.72
C ILE A 84 -0.96 1.41 -12.41
N PHE A 85 -1.36 2.69 -12.38
CA PHE A 85 -2.76 3.08 -12.17
C PHE A 85 -3.69 2.53 -13.26
N ARG A 86 -3.27 2.53 -14.54
CA ARG A 86 -4.05 1.90 -15.63
C ARG A 86 -4.20 0.39 -15.44
N SER A 87 -3.13 -0.30 -15.06
CA SER A 87 -3.15 -1.76 -14.85
C SER A 87 -4.08 -2.13 -13.68
N MET A 88 -3.99 -1.39 -12.58
CA MET A 88 -4.90 -1.56 -11.44
C MET A 88 -6.35 -1.23 -11.82
N TRP A 89 -6.58 -0.16 -12.58
CA TRP A 89 -7.92 0.21 -13.05
C TRP A 89 -8.55 -0.88 -13.93
N ASN A 90 -7.78 -1.47 -14.84
CA ASN A 90 -8.27 -2.56 -15.69
C ASN A 90 -8.62 -3.83 -14.90
N GLN A 91 -7.92 -4.09 -13.78
CA GLN A 91 -8.21 -5.23 -12.89
C GLN A 91 -9.39 -4.96 -11.94
N THR A 92 -9.61 -3.71 -11.52
CA THR A 92 -10.67 -3.38 -10.54
C THR A 92 -11.98 -2.89 -11.18
N ALA A 93 -11.94 -2.28 -12.37
CA ALA A 93 -13.12 -1.86 -13.12
C ALA A 93 -14.19 -2.95 -13.35
N PRO A 94 -13.87 -4.25 -13.58
CA PRO A 94 -14.91 -5.27 -13.73
C PRO A 94 -15.82 -5.40 -12.50
N PHE A 95 -15.32 -5.15 -11.28
CA PHE A 95 -16.14 -5.17 -10.07
C PHE A 95 -17.21 -4.05 -10.07
N PHE A 96 -16.90 -2.89 -10.66
CA PHE A 96 -17.84 -1.78 -10.78
C PHE A 96 -18.73 -1.88 -12.04
N ARG A 97 -18.25 -2.53 -13.10
CA ARG A 97 -19.07 -2.83 -14.30
C ARG A 97 -20.26 -3.73 -13.98
N TYR A 98 -20.11 -4.67 -13.05
CA TYR A 98 -21.20 -5.54 -12.61
C TYR A 98 -22.34 -4.75 -11.92
N ILE A 99 -21.99 -3.73 -11.13
CA ILE A 99 -22.96 -2.86 -10.44
C ILE A 99 -23.72 -1.95 -11.43
N CYS A 100 -23.05 -1.42 -12.46
CA CYS A 100 -23.75 -0.63 -13.49
C CYS A 100 -24.68 -1.49 -14.35
N CYS A 101 -24.25 -2.69 -14.75
CA CYS A 101 -25.06 -3.58 -15.59
C CYS A 101 -26.34 -4.05 -14.86
N HIS A 102 -26.26 -4.30 -13.55
CA HIS A 102 -27.43 -4.68 -12.75
C HIS A 102 -28.44 -3.53 -12.55
N LYS A 103 -27.99 -2.27 -12.70
CA LYS A 103 -28.87 -1.10 -12.62
C LYS A 103 -29.60 -0.84 -13.94
N GLU A 104 -28.97 -1.18 -15.06
CA GLU A 104 -29.57 -1.13 -16.41
C GLU A 104 -30.68 -2.18 -16.59
N SER A 105 -30.47 -3.41 -16.10
CA SER A 105 -31.46 -4.48 -16.19
C SER A 105 -32.69 -4.26 -15.31
N SER A 106 -32.57 -3.61 -14.15
CA SER A 106 -33.72 -3.28 -13.30
C SER A 106 -34.54 -2.09 -13.80
N PHE A 107 -33.97 -1.20 -14.63
CA PHE A 107 -34.69 -0.06 -15.21
C PHE A 107 -35.38 -0.44 -16.53
N GLY A 108 -34.81 -1.38 -17.30
CA GLY A 108 -35.40 -1.90 -18.53
C GLY A 108 -36.62 -2.82 -18.35
N SER A 109 -36.89 -3.33 -17.14
CA SER A 109 -38.06 -4.19 -16.84
C SER A 109 -39.31 -3.44 -16.39
N HIS A 110 -39.25 -2.12 -16.22
CA HIS A 110 -40.39 -1.28 -15.82
C HIS A 110 -40.90 -0.37 -16.94
N ILE A 111 -40.32 -0.47 -18.15
CA ILE A 111 -40.79 0.17 -19.38
C ILE A 111 -41.00 -0.94 -20.42
N PHE A 112 -41.84 -1.93 -20.09
CA PHE A 112 -42.60 -2.76 -21.02
C PHE A 112 -43.82 -3.31 -20.30
#